data_AF-F4G9Y2-F1
#
_entry.id   AF-F4G9Y2-F1
#
_cell.length_a   1.000
_cell.length_b   1.000
_cell.length_c   1.000
_cell.angle_alpha   90.00
_cell.angle_beta   90.00
_cell.angle_gamma   90.00
#
_symmetry.space_group_name_H-M   'P 1'
#
loop_
_entity.id
_entity.type
_entity.pdbx_description
1 polymer ?
#
loop_
_entity_poly.entity_id
_entity_poly.type
_entity_poly.pdbx_seq_one_letter_code
_entity_poly.pdbx_strand_id
1 'polypeptide(L)'
;MCFSATASFTAGGVLLALGATTVPRAASRAELPYALIPVLFGLQQLLEGTLWLTFPDRAPTLNVWLTHAFSFFSHVLWPIYIPLAALALEPVRWRRRVLIAIALAGAVVGLYLLVMLVRLPITARVIGQHIFYDSPHFYVLTTMALYFAGTCASLMFSSHRRVVAFGIAAFGSAVAAYASYATWFISVWCFFAALLSVIVAWHFYAPRVPRLAG
;
A
#
# COMPACT_ATOMS: atom_id res chain seq x y z
N MET A 1 -11.61 -0.72 -7.30
CA MET A 1 -12.62 -0.04 -8.14
C MET A 1 -12.62 1.45 -7.76
N CYS A 2 -11.67 2.23 -8.29
CA CYS A 2 -11.51 3.66 -8.00
C CYS A 2 -12.47 4.51 -8.84
N PHE A 3 -13.77 4.28 -8.64
CA PHE A 3 -14.79 4.68 -9.59
C PHE A 3 -15.22 6.14 -9.56
N SER A 4 -15.01 6.82 -8.43
CA SER A 4 -15.51 8.17 -8.21
C SER A 4 -14.88 8.80 -6.97
N ALA A 5 -15.00 10.13 -6.87
CA ALA A 5 -14.65 10.88 -5.66
C ALA A 5 -15.30 10.28 -4.41
N THR A 6 -16.59 9.97 -4.47
CA THR A 6 -17.36 9.41 -3.35
C THR A 6 -16.77 8.09 -2.88
N ALA A 7 -16.45 7.17 -3.79
CA ALA A 7 -15.88 5.88 -3.42
C ALA A 7 -14.53 6.04 -2.69
N SER A 8 -13.65 6.91 -3.20
CA SER A 8 -12.35 7.20 -2.59
C SER A 8 -12.49 7.88 -1.23
N PHE A 9 -13.38 8.87 -1.08
CA PHE A 9 -13.62 9.52 0.21
C PHE A 9 -14.26 8.58 1.24
N THR A 10 -15.23 7.75 0.83
CA THR A 10 -15.83 6.74 1.71
C THR A 10 -14.78 5.72 2.17
N ALA A 11 -13.97 5.18 1.25
CA ALA A 11 -12.89 4.28 1.60
C ALA A 11 -11.89 4.96 2.55
N GLY A 12 -11.47 6.19 2.23
CA GLY A 12 -10.57 6.99 3.07
C GLY A 12 -11.10 7.18 4.49
N GLY A 13 -12.36 7.58 4.65
CA GLY A 13 -13.01 7.75 5.95
C GLY A 13 -13.08 6.45 6.76
N VAL A 14 -13.50 5.36 6.14
CA VAL A 14 -13.56 4.03 6.79
C VAL A 14 -12.18 3.57 7.23
N LEU A 15 -11.16 3.75 6.40
CA LEU A 15 -9.79 3.36 6.69
C LEU A 15 -9.15 4.18 7.81
N LEU A 16 -9.41 5.49 7.84
CA LEU A 16 -8.98 6.35 8.94
C LEU A 16 -9.68 5.98 10.25
N ALA A 17 -10.98 5.67 10.21
CA ALA A 17 -11.69 5.15 11.38
C ALA A 17 -11.10 3.81 11.86
N LEU A 18 -10.79 2.90 10.93
CA LEU A 18 -10.11 1.64 11.24
C LEU A 18 -8.70 1.86 11.81
N GLY A 19 -7.98 2.84 11.30
CA GLY A 19 -6.68 3.29 11.83
C GLY A 19 -6.80 3.81 13.25
N ALA A 20 -7.79 4.66 13.53
CA ALA A 20 -8.06 5.22 14.85
C ALA A 20 -8.37 4.15 15.90
N THR A 21 -8.88 2.98 15.50
CA THR A 21 -9.09 1.86 16.42
C THR A 21 -7.92 0.89 16.50
N THR A 22 -7.11 0.74 15.46
CA THR A 22 -5.99 -0.21 15.41
C THR A 22 -4.70 0.37 16.01
N VAL A 23 -4.39 1.64 15.78
CA VAL A 23 -3.17 2.28 16.30
C VAL A 23 -3.09 2.25 17.82
N PRO A 24 -4.15 2.59 18.60
CA PRO A 24 -4.09 2.51 20.07
C PRO A 24 -3.94 1.09 20.62
N ARG A 25 -4.18 0.05 19.81
CA ARG A 25 -4.05 -1.36 20.22
C ARG A 25 -2.62 -1.89 20.06
N ALA A 26 -1.72 -1.13 19.43
CA ALA A 26 -0.31 -1.48 19.37
C ALA A 26 0.30 -1.45 20.79
N ALA A 27 0.76 -2.59 21.30
CA ALA A 27 1.32 -2.66 22.65
C ALA A 27 2.83 -2.37 22.71
N SER A 28 3.47 -2.20 21.56
CA SER A 28 4.87 -1.83 21.48
C SER A 28 5.14 -0.93 20.28
N ARG A 29 6.24 -0.17 20.33
CA ARG A 29 6.67 0.66 19.20
C ARG A 29 6.95 -0.15 17.93
N ALA A 30 7.25 -1.44 18.08
CA ALA A 30 7.47 -2.36 16.97
C ALA A 30 6.18 -2.72 16.22
N GLU A 31 5.02 -2.64 16.87
CA GLU A 31 3.71 -2.90 16.25
C GLU A 31 3.15 -1.68 15.51
N LEU A 32 3.61 -0.47 15.84
CA LEU A 32 3.06 0.79 15.31
C LEU A 32 3.12 0.89 13.77
N PRO A 33 4.22 0.54 13.08
CA PRO A 33 4.26 0.64 11.62
C PRO A 33 3.19 -0.24 10.96
N TYR A 34 2.94 -1.43 11.50
CA TYR A 34 1.89 -2.29 10.95
C TYR A 34 0.49 -1.76 11.27
N ALA A 35 0.29 -1.21 12.48
CA ALA A 35 -0.98 -0.60 12.88
C ALA A 35 -1.34 0.67 12.07
N LEU A 36 -0.34 1.35 11.51
CA LEU A 36 -0.52 2.57 10.71
C LEU A 36 -0.89 2.32 9.24
N ILE A 37 -0.82 1.06 8.76
CA ILE A 37 -1.16 0.71 7.37
C ILE A 37 -2.58 1.21 6.96
N PRO A 38 -3.64 1.03 7.76
CA PRO A 38 -4.97 1.55 7.41
C PRO A 38 -5.00 3.07 7.34
N VAL A 39 -4.25 3.77 8.20
CA VAL A 39 -4.16 5.24 8.17
C VAL A 39 -3.51 5.70 6.86
N LEU A 40 -2.41 5.07 6.46
CA LEU A 40 -1.68 5.42 5.23
C LEU A 40 -2.51 5.16 3.98
N PHE A 41 -3.21 4.02 3.91
CA PHE A 41 -4.17 3.77 2.83
C PHE A 41 -5.33 4.76 2.86
N GLY A 42 -5.81 5.14 4.04
CA GLY A 42 -6.85 6.15 4.20
C GLY A 42 -6.45 7.50 3.62
N LEU A 43 -5.25 7.98 3.97
CA LEU A 43 -4.67 9.20 3.40
C LEU A 43 -4.51 9.10 1.88
N GLN A 44 -4.01 7.97 1.38
CA GLN A 44 -3.88 7.74 -0.06
C GLN A 44 -5.24 7.81 -0.78
N GLN A 45 -6.30 7.25 -0.18
CA GLN A 45 -7.66 7.32 -0.74
C GLN A 45 -8.26 8.72 -0.67
N LEU A 46 -7.97 9.51 0.38
CA LEU A 46 -8.37 10.92 0.41
C LEU A 46 -7.67 11.75 -0.68
N LEU A 47 -6.39 11.46 -0.96
CA LEU A 47 -5.66 12.10 -2.06
C LEU A 47 -6.31 11.79 -3.41
N GLU A 48 -6.65 10.52 -3.67
CA GLU A 48 -7.34 10.10 -4.89
C GLU A 48 -8.75 10.71 -5.01
N GLY A 49 -9.51 10.75 -3.90
CA GLY A 49 -10.82 11.39 -3.86
C GLY A 49 -10.77 12.90 -4.14
N THR A 50 -9.74 13.58 -3.63
CA THR A 50 -9.51 14.99 -3.93
C THR A 50 -9.07 15.18 -5.38
N LEU A 51 -8.25 14.26 -5.91
CA LEU A 51 -7.81 14.30 -7.31
C LEU A 51 -8.99 14.21 -8.26
N TRP A 52 -9.98 13.36 -7.95
CA TRP A 52 -11.24 13.29 -8.72
C TRP A 52 -11.94 14.65 -8.88
N LEU A 53 -11.87 15.53 -7.88
CA LEU A 53 -12.51 16.85 -7.93
C LEU A 53 -11.81 17.83 -8.87
N THR A 54 -10.57 17.54 -9.28
CA THR A 54 -9.78 18.40 -10.16
C THR A 54 -10.06 18.17 -11.64
N PHE A 55 -10.68 17.04 -12.01
CA PHE A 55 -10.94 16.69 -13.40
C PHE A 55 -12.20 17.36 -13.98
N PRO A 56 -12.26 17.57 -15.32
CA PRO A 56 -11.16 17.36 -16.28
C PRO A 56 -10.03 18.40 -16.14
N ASP A 57 -10.35 19.69 -15.98
CA ASP A 57 -9.35 20.78 -15.89
C ASP A 57 -9.75 21.88 -14.89
N ARG A 58 -10.38 21.49 -13.78
CA ARG A 58 -10.89 22.46 -12.78
C ARG A 58 -9.79 23.10 -11.94
N ALA A 59 -8.70 22.38 -11.70
CA ALA A 59 -7.58 22.86 -10.89
C ALA A 59 -6.25 22.22 -11.32
N PRO A 60 -5.65 22.65 -12.45
CA PRO A 60 -4.49 21.97 -13.05
C PRO A 60 -3.28 21.87 -12.11
N THR A 61 -2.93 22.93 -11.40
CA THR A 61 -1.81 22.91 -10.44
C THR A 61 -2.07 21.93 -9.29
N LEU A 62 -3.29 21.91 -8.74
CA LEU A 62 -3.66 20.97 -7.67
C LEU A 62 -3.67 19.53 -8.18
N ASN A 63 -4.11 19.29 -9.42
CA ASN A 63 -4.07 17.98 -10.06
C ASN A 63 -2.64 17.42 -10.11
N VAL A 64 -1.67 18.24 -10.53
CA VAL A 64 -0.25 17.83 -10.58
C VAL A 64 0.23 17.44 -9.18
N TRP A 65 0.00 18.28 -8.17
CA TRP A 65 0.40 17.98 -6.79
C TRP A 65 -0.23 16.70 -6.24
N LEU A 66 -1.54 16.52 -6.43
CA LEU A 66 -2.27 15.33 -5.97
C LEU A 66 -1.84 14.07 -6.73
N THR A 67 -1.56 14.18 -8.03
CA THR A 67 -1.02 13.09 -8.84
C THR A 67 0.33 12.62 -8.29
N HIS A 68 1.24 13.55 -8.00
CA HIS A 68 2.55 13.21 -7.42
C HIS A 68 2.41 12.65 -6.00
N ALA A 69 1.54 13.23 -5.17
CA ALA A 69 1.30 12.75 -3.81
C ALA A 69 0.74 11.32 -3.81
N PHE A 70 -0.29 11.04 -4.61
CA PHE A 70 -0.82 9.67 -4.75
C PHE A 70 0.23 8.71 -5.32
N SER A 71 0.99 9.15 -6.32
CA SER A 71 2.03 8.32 -6.96
C SER A 71 3.19 8.01 -6.02
N PHE A 72 3.54 8.92 -5.12
CA PHE A 72 4.50 8.66 -4.05
C PHE A 72 4.02 7.51 -3.16
N PHE A 73 2.76 7.50 -2.75
CA PHE A 73 2.23 6.36 -1.99
C PHE A 73 2.30 5.06 -2.81
N SER A 74 1.71 5.06 -4.00
CA SER A 74 1.56 3.85 -4.82
C SER A 74 2.87 3.28 -5.39
N HIS A 75 3.90 4.10 -5.62
CA HIS A 75 5.15 3.65 -6.23
C HIS A 75 6.31 3.60 -5.24
N VAL A 76 6.41 4.59 -4.33
CA VAL A 76 7.61 4.78 -3.51
C VAL A 76 7.40 4.23 -2.10
N LEU A 77 6.31 4.62 -1.44
CA LEU A 77 6.10 4.36 -0.02
C LEU A 77 5.92 2.87 0.27
N TRP A 78 5.00 2.18 -0.41
CA TRP A 78 4.65 0.80 -0.07
C TRP A 78 5.78 -0.23 -0.16
N PRO A 79 6.61 -0.28 -1.22
CA PRO A 79 7.69 -1.26 -1.32
C PRO A 79 8.78 -1.04 -0.25
N ILE A 80 8.84 0.14 0.36
CA ILE A 80 9.75 0.46 1.48
C ILE A 80 9.06 0.20 2.83
N TYR A 81 7.83 0.67 2.98
CA TYR A 81 7.12 0.70 4.25
C TYR A 81 6.68 -0.69 4.71
N ILE A 82 6.10 -1.49 3.81
CA ILE A 82 5.59 -2.82 4.14
C ILE A 82 6.69 -3.76 4.67
N PRO A 83 7.85 -3.91 4.03
CA PRO A 83 8.89 -4.81 4.57
C PRO A 83 9.47 -4.29 5.88
N LEU A 84 9.54 -2.97 6.12
CA LEU A 84 9.94 -2.41 7.41
C LEU A 84 8.90 -2.69 8.51
N ALA A 85 7.60 -2.60 8.19
CA ALA A 85 6.53 -2.95 9.12
C ALA A 85 6.54 -4.45 9.47
N ALA A 86 6.75 -5.32 8.47
CA ALA A 86 6.92 -6.76 8.69
C ALA A 86 8.17 -7.04 9.55
N LEU A 87 9.29 -6.38 9.24
CA LEU A 87 10.55 -6.53 9.94
C LEU A 87 10.45 -6.12 11.41
N ALA A 88 9.75 -5.03 11.71
CA ALA A 88 9.52 -4.56 13.07
C ALA A 88 8.71 -5.57 13.89
N LEU A 89 7.71 -6.21 13.28
CA LEU A 89 6.88 -7.22 13.93
C LEU A 89 7.57 -8.59 14.16
N GLU A 90 8.65 -8.88 13.44
CA GLU A 90 9.19 -10.24 13.31
C GLU A 90 10.17 -10.61 14.45
N PRO A 91 9.82 -11.58 15.31
CA PRO A 91 10.73 -12.03 16.38
C PRO A 91 11.74 -13.08 15.90
N VAL A 92 11.47 -13.85 14.83
CA VAL A 92 12.30 -15.00 14.46
C VAL A 92 13.53 -14.54 13.66
N ARG A 93 14.72 -14.85 14.18
CA ARG A 93 16.01 -14.35 13.68
C ARG A 93 16.26 -14.62 12.19
N TRP A 94 15.97 -15.82 11.68
CA TRP A 94 16.22 -16.15 10.28
C TRP A 94 15.24 -15.44 9.34
N ARG A 95 13.95 -15.35 9.71
CA ARG A 95 12.92 -14.59 8.97
C ARG A 95 13.27 -13.12 8.92
N ARG A 96 13.75 -12.57 10.05
CA ARG A 96 14.23 -11.20 10.14
C ARG A 96 15.37 -10.90 9.16
N ARG A 97 16.34 -11.82 8.97
CA ARG A 97 17.41 -11.65 7.96
C ARG A 97 16.85 -11.60 6.53
N VAL A 98 15.90 -12.46 6.21
CA VAL A 98 15.20 -12.44 4.91
C VAL A 98 14.46 -11.11 4.73
N LEU A 99 13.74 -10.64 5.74
CA LEU A 99 13.03 -9.37 5.73
C LEU A 99 13.97 -8.16 5.58
N ILE A 100 15.18 -8.20 6.16
CA ILE A 100 16.20 -7.16 5.93
C ILE A 100 16.61 -7.14 4.45
N ALA A 101 16.88 -8.29 3.85
CA ALA A 101 17.23 -8.36 2.43
C ALA A 101 16.08 -7.84 1.54
N ILE A 102 14.83 -8.20 1.85
CA ILE A 102 13.65 -7.69 1.15
C ILE A 102 13.46 -6.19 1.38
N ALA A 103 13.70 -5.68 2.60
CA ALA A 103 13.60 -4.26 2.91
C ALA A 103 14.65 -3.43 2.15
N LEU A 104 15.88 -3.94 2.03
CA LEU A 104 16.92 -3.32 1.20
C LEU A 104 16.53 -3.31 -0.28
N ALA A 105 16.04 -4.43 -0.81
CA ALA A 105 15.54 -4.52 -2.17
C ALA A 105 14.36 -3.54 -2.42
N GLY A 106 13.43 -3.47 -1.45
CA GLY A 106 12.31 -2.54 -1.41
C GLY A 106 12.74 -1.07 -1.39
N ALA A 107 13.77 -0.74 -0.60
CA ALA A 107 14.39 0.58 -0.56
C ALA A 107 15.05 0.96 -1.88
N VAL A 108 15.78 0.03 -2.51
CA VAL A 108 16.40 0.25 -3.82
C VAL A 108 15.34 0.52 -4.90
N VAL A 109 14.30 -0.32 -5.00
CA VAL A 109 13.25 -0.11 -6.01
C VAL A 109 12.41 1.14 -5.70
N GLY A 110 12.11 1.41 -4.43
CA GLY A 110 11.38 2.61 -4.02
C GLY A 110 12.17 3.89 -4.32
N LEU A 111 13.48 3.90 -4.08
CA LEU A 111 14.34 5.04 -4.43
C LEU A 111 14.46 5.20 -5.95
N TYR A 112 14.61 4.10 -6.69
CA TYR A 112 14.58 4.14 -8.15
C TYR A 112 13.27 4.76 -8.65
N LEU A 113 12.12 4.30 -8.15
CA LEU A 113 10.81 4.85 -8.49
C LEU A 113 10.66 6.31 -8.08
N LEU A 114 11.24 6.73 -6.94
CA LEU A 114 11.27 8.13 -6.53
C LEU A 114 12.08 8.99 -7.51
N VAL A 115 13.25 8.53 -7.94
CA VAL A 115 14.05 9.23 -8.95
C VAL A 115 13.27 9.35 -10.25
N MET A 116 12.61 8.28 -10.70
CA MET A 116 11.76 8.33 -11.89
C MET A 116 10.59 9.30 -11.73
N LEU A 117 9.93 9.30 -10.57
CA LEU A 117 8.80 10.18 -10.26
C LEU A 117 9.20 11.68 -10.27
N VAL A 118 10.42 12.00 -9.88
CA VAL A 118 10.93 13.39 -9.88
C VAL A 118 11.45 13.79 -11.27
N ARG A 119 12.04 12.85 -12.02
CA ARG A 119 12.67 13.13 -13.32
C ARG A 119 11.69 13.14 -14.48
N LEU A 120 10.60 12.40 -14.38
CA LEU A 120 9.67 12.18 -15.48
C LEU A 120 8.28 12.69 -15.11
N PRO A 121 7.57 13.36 -16.02
CA PRO A 121 6.25 13.87 -15.75
C PRO A 121 5.26 12.71 -15.62
N ILE A 122 4.78 12.47 -14.39
CA ILE A 122 3.63 11.59 -14.18
C ILE A 122 2.34 12.39 -14.42
N THR A 123 1.42 11.82 -15.20
CA THR A 123 0.12 12.43 -15.44
C THR A 123 -1.00 11.50 -15.02
N ALA A 124 -2.07 12.07 -14.48
CA ALA A 124 -3.31 11.37 -14.19
C ALA A 124 -4.38 11.81 -15.17
N ARG A 125 -5.14 10.87 -15.72
CA ARG A 125 -6.25 11.14 -16.65
C ARG A 125 -7.44 10.26 -16.30
N VAL A 126 -8.65 10.78 -16.47
CA VAL A 126 -9.85 9.96 -16.33
C VAL A 126 -10.12 9.26 -17.66
N ILE A 127 -10.11 7.93 -17.64
CA ILE A 127 -10.49 7.09 -18.79
C ILE A 127 -11.61 6.16 -18.32
N GLY A 128 -12.81 6.34 -18.87
CA GLY A 128 -14.00 5.65 -18.39
C GLY A 128 -14.37 6.08 -16.97
N GLN A 129 -14.45 5.11 -16.05
CA GLN A 129 -14.72 5.35 -14.63
C GLN A 129 -13.47 5.22 -13.75
N HIS A 130 -12.28 5.38 -14.32
CA HIS A 130 -11.03 5.13 -13.59
C HIS A 130 -10.00 6.22 -13.85
N ILE A 131 -9.20 6.49 -12.84
CA ILE A 131 -7.99 7.31 -13.00
C ILE A 131 -6.87 6.41 -13.53
N PHE A 132 -6.41 6.74 -14.72
CA PHE A 132 -5.22 6.20 -15.34
C PHE A 132 -4.00 7.02 -14.94
N TYR A 133 -2.97 6.35 -14.42
CA TYR A 133 -1.68 6.95 -14.07
C TYR A 133 -0.63 6.47 -15.07
N ASP A 134 -0.07 7.39 -15.83
CA ASP A 134 0.97 7.07 -16.83
C ASP A 134 2.33 6.90 -16.14
N SER A 135 2.78 5.64 -16.02
CA SER A 135 4.00 5.26 -15.30
C SER A 135 4.70 4.07 -15.97
N PRO A 136 5.49 4.29 -17.04
CA PRO A 136 6.08 3.21 -17.83
C PRO A 136 7.10 2.38 -17.05
N HIS A 137 7.84 2.99 -16.11
CA HIS A 137 8.90 2.31 -15.34
C HIS A 137 8.38 1.29 -14.34
N PHE A 138 7.13 1.43 -13.92
CA PHE A 138 6.50 0.50 -12.99
C PHE A 138 6.32 -0.89 -13.61
N TYR A 139 6.05 -0.97 -14.92
CA TYR A 139 5.79 -2.22 -15.62
C TYR A 139 7.04 -2.96 -16.10
N VAL A 140 8.23 -2.43 -15.81
CA VAL A 140 9.49 -3.18 -16.03
C VAL A 140 9.51 -4.39 -15.11
N LEU A 141 9.78 -5.57 -15.67
CA LEU A 141 9.72 -6.86 -14.94
C LEU A 141 10.50 -6.84 -13.63
N THR A 142 11.72 -6.30 -13.65
CA THR A 142 12.57 -6.18 -12.45
C THR A 142 11.94 -5.25 -11.41
N THR A 143 11.39 -4.11 -11.82
CA THR A 143 10.69 -3.17 -10.93
C THR A 143 9.48 -3.85 -10.29
N MET A 144 8.63 -4.51 -11.07
CA MET A 144 7.46 -5.22 -10.55
C MET A 144 7.86 -6.35 -9.59
N ALA A 145 8.87 -7.14 -9.93
CA ALA A 145 9.34 -8.24 -9.08
C ALA A 145 9.83 -7.73 -7.73
N LEU A 146 10.67 -6.69 -7.71
CA LEU A 146 11.16 -6.07 -6.47
C LEU A 146 10.03 -5.39 -5.70
N TYR A 147 9.09 -4.76 -6.40
CA TYR A 147 7.91 -4.13 -5.80
C TYR A 147 7.05 -5.17 -5.08
N PHE A 148 6.65 -6.26 -5.76
CA PHE A 148 5.86 -7.34 -5.15
C PHE A 148 6.63 -8.08 -4.06
N ALA A 149 7.96 -8.21 -4.19
CA ALA A 149 8.78 -8.73 -3.11
C ALA A 149 8.64 -7.85 -1.85
N GLY A 150 8.73 -6.54 -2.00
CA GLY A 150 8.53 -5.56 -0.93
C GLY A 150 7.11 -5.57 -0.37
N THR A 151 6.08 -5.45 -1.20
CA THR A 151 4.70 -5.22 -0.74
C THR A 151 3.92 -6.49 -0.37
N CYS A 152 4.28 -7.64 -0.93
CA CYS A 152 3.55 -8.88 -0.74
C CYS A 152 4.42 -9.97 -0.11
N ALA A 153 5.56 -10.31 -0.72
CA ALA A 153 6.37 -11.42 -0.25
C ALA A 153 6.93 -11.17 1.15
N SER A 154 7.31 -9.93 1.48
CA SER A 154 7.76 -9.56 2.83
C SER A 154 6.75 -9.99 3.91
N LEU A 155 5.45 -9.73 3.72
CA LEU A 155 4.40 -10.12 4.64
C LEU A 155 4.27 -11.65 4.76
N MET A 156 4.48 -12.37 3.65
CA MET A 156 4.43 -13.84 3.62
C MET A 156 5.55 -14.51 4.42
N PHE A 157 6.68 -13.82 4.66
CA PHE A 157 7.76 -14.32 5.50
C PHE A 157 7.53 -14.11 7.01
N SER A 158 6.48 -13.41 7.41
CA SER A 158 6.19 -13.16 8.83
C SER A 158 5.81 -14.44 9.59
N SER A 159 6.21 -14.55 10.87
CA SER A 159 5.75 -15.60 11.80
C SER A 159 4.27 -15.48 12.15
N HIS A 160 3.66 -14.31 11.93
CA HIS A 160 2.28 -14.03 12.28
C HIS A 160 1.32 -14.44 11.15
N ARG A 161 0.50 -15.46 11.38
CA ARG A 161 -0.42 -16.03 10.36
C ARG A 161 -1.32 -14.98 9.70
N ARG A 162 -1.79 -13.98 10.44
CA ARG A 162 -2.65 -12.90 9.92
C ARG A 162 -1.89 -11.92 9.03
N VAL A 163 -0.61 -11.68 9.32
CA VAL A 163 0.29 -10.86 8.48
C VAL A 163 0.56 -11.59 7.16
N VAL A 164 0.81 -12.90 7.23
CA VAL A 164 0.95 -13.76 6.03
C VAL A 164 -0.32 -13.76 5.19
N ALA A 165 -1.49 -13.87 5.83
CA ALA A 165 -2.78 -13.82 5.15
C ALA A 165 -2.98 -12.48 4.41
N PHE A 166 -2.55 -11.36 4.99
CA PHE A 166 -2.58 -10.07 4.31
C PHE A 166 -1.68 -10.07 3.06
N GLY A 167 -0.45 -10.60 3.15
CA GLY A 167 0.45 -10.73 2.01
C GLY A 167 -0.11 -11.57 0.86
N ILE A 168 -0.69 -12.74 1.20
CA ILE A 168 -1.34 -13.63 0.21
C ILE A 168 -2.55 -12.95 -0.44
N ALA A 169 -3.42 -12.34 0.37
CA ALA A 169 -4.58 -11.65 -0.15
C ALA A 169 -4.20 -10.44 -1.03
N ALA A 170 -3.16 -9.69 -0.65
CA ALA A 170 -2.66 -8.56 -1.42
C ALA A 170 -2.05 -8.99 -2.75
N PHE A 171 -1.33 -10.11 -2.78
CA PHE A 171 -0.82 -10.66 -4.04
C PHE A 171 -1.95 -11.21 -4.92
N GLY A 172 -2.89 -11.95 -4.34
CA GLY A 172 -4.06 -12.46 -5.07
C GLY A 172 -4.91 -11.33 -5.65
N SER A 173 -5.11 -10.24 -4.90
CA SER A 173 -5.82 -9.06 -5.39
C SER A 173 -5.04 -8.31 -6.47
N ALA A 174 -3.70 -8.32 -6.43
CA ALA A 174 -2.87 -7.79 -7.51
C ALA A 174 -3.08 -8.58 -8.80
N VAL A 175 -2.99 -9.91 -8.74
CA VAL A 175 -3.19 -10.79 -9.89
C VAL A 175 -4.59 -10.59 -10.48
N ALA A 176 -5.63 -10.55 -9.63
CA ALA A 176 -7.00 -10.30 -10.06
C ALA A 176 -7.18 -8.89 -10.67
N ALA A 177 -6.56 -7.86 -10.08
CA ALA A 177 -6.60 -6.50 -10.61
C ALA A 177 -5.89 -6.40 -11.97
N TYR A 178 -4.76 -7.07 -12.14
CA TYR A 178 -4.04 -7.08 -13.41
C TYR A 178 -4.84 -7.81 -14.51
N ALA A 179 -5.40 -8.98 -14.19
CA ALA A 179 -6.18 -9.76 -15.16
C ALA A 179 -7.44 -9.02 -15.66
N SER A 180 -8.11 -8.26 -14.79
CA SER A 180 -9.38 -7.60 -15.11
C SER A 180 -9.25 -6.11 -15.46
N TYR A 181 -8.19 -5.44 -14.99
CA TYR A 181 -8.03 -3.98 -15.04
C TYR A 181 -6.57 -3.58 -15.34
N ALA A 182 -5.88 -4.30 -16.23
CA ALA A 182 -4.47 -4.04 -16.58
C ALA A 182 -4.17 -2.55 -16.84
N THR A 183 -5.04 -1.85 -17.58
CA THR A 183 -4.91 -0.42 -17.86
C THR A 183 -4.93 0.45 -16.61
N TRP A 184 -5.77 0.13 -15.62
CA TRP A 184 -5.95 0.91 -14.39
C TRP A 184 -5.38 0.21 -13.16
N PHE A 185 -4.39 -0.66 -13.38
CA PHE A 185 -3.86 -1.57 -12.39
C PHE A 185 -3.48 -0.85 -11.08
N ILE A 186 -2.75 0.26 -11.19
CA ILE A 186 -2.19 1.00 -10.06
C ILE A 186 -3.30 1.44 -9.09
N SER A 187 -4.30 2.16 -9.60
CA SER A 187 -5.41 2.68 -8.78
C SER A 187 -6.27 1.54 -8.24
N VAL A 188 -6.68 0.61 -9.11
CA VAL A 188 -7.55 -0.51 -8.74
C VAL A 188 -6.94 -1.40 -7.68
N TRP A 189 -5.66 -1.75 -7.82
CA TRP A 189 -4.99 -2.58 -6.83
C TRP A 189 -4.78 -1.84 -5.52
N CYS A 190 -4.40 -0.55 -5.53
CA CYS A 190 -4.30 0.26 -4.32
C CYS A 190 -5.62 0.27 -3.54
N PHE A 191 -6.76 0.37 -4.22
CA PHE A 191 -8.07 0.29 -3.59
C PHE A 191 -8.34 -1.09 -2.95
N PHE A 192 -8.05 -2.19 -3.66
CA PHE A 192 -8.23 -3.53 -3.08
C PHE A 192 -7.27 -3.79 -1.91
N ALA A 193 -6.01 -3.38 -2.03
CA ALA A 193 -5.04 -3.45 -0.94
C ALA A 193 -5.49 -2.62 0.27
N ALA A 194 -6.10 -1.46 0.04
CA ALA A 194 -6.69 -0.65 1.09
C ALA A 194 -7.81 -1.40 1.82
N LEU A 195 -8.76 -2.02 1.12
CA LEU A 195 -9.82 -2.83 1.73
C LEU A 195 -9.28 -4.00 2.57
N LEU A 196 -8.17 -4.59 2.15
CA LEU A 196 -7.49 -5.66 2.90
C LEU A 196 -6.90 -5.18 4.23
N SER A 197 -6.88 -3.87 4.52
CA SER A 197 -6.57 -3.32 5.85
C SER A 197 -7.48 -3.86 6.96
N VAL A 198 -8.65 -4.44 6.63
CA VAL A 198 -9.46 -5.20 7.58
C VAL A 198 -8.69 -6.37 8.21
N ILE A 199 -7.74 -6.98 7.49
CA ILE A 199 -6.86 -8.04 8.00
C ILE A 199 -5.85 -7.48 9.02
N VAL A 200 -5.36 -6.27 8.78
CA VAL A 200 -4.53 -5.55 9.77
C VAL A 200 -5.33 -5.33 11.04
N ALA A 201 -6.58 -4.88 10.93
CA ALA A 201 -7.44 -4.75 12.11
C ALA A 201 -7.65 -6.08 12.82
N TRP A 202 -7.99 -7.14 12.08
CA TRP A 202 -8.15 -8.48 12.64
C TRP A 202 -6.89 -8.95 13.41
N HIS A 203 -5.69 -8.57 12.96
CA HIS A 203 -4.46 -8.83 13.70
C HIS A 203 -4.49 -8.26 15.12
N PHE A 204 -4.89 -7.00 15.28
CA PHE A 204 -4.92 -6.31 16.58
C PHE A 204 -6.14 -6.63 17.44
N TYR A 205 -7.26 -7.02 16.84
CA TYR A 205 -8.49 -7.32 17.60
C TYR A 205 -8.50 -8.72 18.20
N ALA A 206 -7.90 -9.70 17.52
CA ALA A 206 -8.09 -11.07 17.95
C ALA A 206 -7.11 -11.46 19.08
N PRO A 207 -7.54 -12.31 20.04
CA PRO A 207 -6.85 -12.51 21.31
C PRO A 207 -5.37 -12.86 21.15
N ARG A 208 -4.52 -12.25 21.98
CA ARG A 208 -3.12 -12.67 22.11
C ARG A 208 -3.11 -13.99 22.84
N VAL A 209 -2.67 -15.06 22.18
CA VAL A 209 -2.38 -16.31 22.87
C VAL A 209 -1.28 -16.01 23.88
N PRO A 210 -1.52 -16.21 25.20
CA PRO A 210 -0.48 -16.05 26.20
C PRO A 210 0.71 -16.90 25.77
N ARG A 211 1.91 -16.31 25.67
CA ARG A 211 3.11 -17.13 25.57
C ARG A 211 3.19 -17.88 26.89
N LEU A 212 3.02 -19.21 26.86
CA LEU A 212 3.43 -20.05 27.97
C LEU A 212 4.90 -19.72 28.20
N ALA A 213 5.21 -19.12 29.36
CA ALA A 213 6.58 -18.89 29.78
C ALA A 213 7.24 -20.27 29.88
N GLY A 214 8.22 -20.51 29.01
CA GLY A 214 9.12 -21.65 29.05
C GLY A 214 10.50 -21.17 29.45
#